data_AF-A0A820KTC3-F1
#
_entry.id   AF-A0A820KTC3-F1
#
_cell.length_a   1.000
_cell.length_b   1.000
_cell.length_c   1.000
_cell.angle_alpha   90.00
_cell.angle_beta   90.00
_cell.angle_gamma   90.00
#
_symmetry.space_group_name_H-M   'P 1'
#
loop_
_entity.id
_entity.type
_entity.pdbx_description
1 polymer ?
#
loop_
_entity_poly.entity_id
_entity_poly.type
_entity_poly.pdbx_seq_one_letter_code
_entity_poly.pdbx_strand_id
1 'polypeptide(L)' 'MKYHHNTLKDAFHYLLEKRPQIYPNDGFMLQLLRYENELIKSREIVSTEETSKVNNPIETIQEFEKKQENQNQ' A
#
# COMPACT_ATOMS: atom_id res chain seq x y z
N MET A 1 9.51 0.82 -3.96
CA MET A 1 8.35 -0.06 -4.23
C MET A 1 8.56 -0.92 -5.47
N LYS A 2 8.29 -0.45 -6.70
CA LYS A 2 8.33 -1.30 -7.92
C LYS A 2 9.66 -2.02 -8.19
N TYR A 3 10.79 -1.30 -8.17
CA TYR A 3 12.09 -1.86 -8.56
C TYR A 3 12.94 -2.32 -7.37
N HIS A 4 12.78 -1.65 -6.23
CA HIS A 4 13.58 -1.91 -5.03
C HIS A 4 12.87 -2.76 -3.98
N HIS A 5 11.63 -3.19 -4.22
CA HIS A 5 10.82 -3.99 -3.30
C HIS A 5 10.61 -3.41 -1.88
N ASN A 6 10.97 -2.14 -1.66
CA ASN A 6 10.69 -1.41 -0.42
C ASN A 6 9.21 -1.09 -0.25
N THR A 7 8.75 -0.99 0.99
CA THR A 7 7.42 -0.46 1.33
C THR A 7 7.30 1.03 0.98
N LEU A 8 6.07 1.57 0.98
CA LEU A 8 5.82 3.00 0.81
C LEU A 8 6.48 3.79 1.93
N LYS A 9 6.40 3.28 3.16
CA LYS A 9 7.01 3.89 4.34
C LYS A 9 8.53 4.00 4.18
N ASP A 10 9.18 2.91 3.79
CA ASP A 10 10.65 2.89 3.62
C ASP A 10 11.08 3.80 2.46
N ALA A 11 10.34 3.77 1.35
CA ALA A 11 10.59 4.66 0.22
C ALA A 11 10.41 6.13 0.60
N PHE A 12 9.40 6.46 1.40
CA PHE A 12 9.12 7.81 1.87
C PHE A 12 10.18 8.29 2.87
N HIS A 13 10.60 7.43 3.82
CA HIS A 13 11.70 7.72 4.74
C HIS A 13 13.01 7.99 4.00
N TYR A 14 13.35 7.17 3.01
CA TYR A 14 14.52 7.41 2.15
C TYR A 14 14.45 8.77 1.44
N LEU A 15 13.26 9.13 0.95
CA LEU A 15 13.03 10.40 0.26
C LEU A 15 13.14 11.59 1.22
N LEU A 16 12.64 11.47 2.45
CA LEU A 16 12.80 12.47 3.51
C LEU A 16 14.26 12.65 3.92
N GLU A 17 15.03 11.57 4.02
CA GLU A 17 16.46 11.63 4.35
C GLU A 17 17.24 12.44 3.30
N LYS A 18 16.93 12.26 2.02
CA LYS A 18 17.59 12.98 0.91
C LYS A 18 17.00 14.35 0.62
N ARG A 19 15.70 14.54 0.89
CA ARG A 19 14.94 15.77 0.62
C ARG A 19 13.94 16.01 1.76
N PRO A 20 14.35 16.68 2.85
CA PRO A 20 13.50 16.87 4.02
C PRO A 20 12.28 17.76 3.79
N GLN A 21 12.26 18.55 2.71
CA GLN A 21 11.20 19.51 2.38
C GLN A 21 10.11 18.95 1.46
N ILE A 22 9.97 17.62 1.39
CA ILE A 22 8.87 17.00 0.66
C ILE A 22 7.63 16.93 1.54
N TYR A 23 6.49 17.37 1.00
CA TYR A 23 5.19 17.20 1.65
C TYR A 23 4.16 16.86 0.57
N PRO A 24 4.02 15.57 0.22
CA PRO A 24 3.02 15.16 -0.74
C PRO A 24 1.62 15.42 -0.20
N ASN A 25 0.67 15.76 -1.06
CA ASN A 25 -0.71 15.95 -0.64
C ASN A 25 -1.37 14.61 -0.26
N ASP A 26 -2.40 14.66 0.58
CA ASP A 26 -3.08 13.47 1.11
C ASP A 26 -3.67 12.58 0.00
N GLY A 27 -4.22 13.19 -1.06
CA GLY A 27 -4.75 12.47 -2.21
C GLY A 27 -3.67 11.66 -2.94
N PHE A 28 -2.48 12.22 -3.09
CA PHE A 28 -1.32 11.56 -3.68
C PHE A 28 -0.79 10.46 -2.76
N MET A 29 -0.76 10.69 -1.44
CA MET A 29 -0.41 9.64 -0.48
C MET A 29 -1.38 8.45 -0.54
N LEU A 30 -2.68 8.70 -0.71
CA LEU A 30 -3.67 7.65 -0.90
C LEU A 30 -3.46 6.87 -2.20
N GLN A 31 -3.12 7.55 -3.30
CA GLN A 31 -2.76 6.89 -4.55
C GLN A 31 -1.52 6.00 -4.39
N LEU A 32 -0.51 6.47 -3.66
CA LEU A 32 0.70 5.69 -3.39
C LEU A 32 0.39 4.43 -2.54
N LEU A 33 -0.49 4.53 -1.55
CA LEU A 33 -0.95 3.37 -0.77
C LEU A 33 -1.69 2.35 -1.63
N ARG A 34 -2.59 2.81 -2.51
CA ARG A 34 -3.28 1.92 -3.47
C ARG A 34 -2.28 1.22 -4.39
N TYR A 35 -1.30 1.96 -4.88
CA TYR A 35 -0.26 1.43 -5.74
C TYR A 35 0.63 0.39 -5.05
N GLU A 36 0.98 0.59 -3.78
CA GLU A 36 1.69 -0.42 -2.98
C GLU A 36 0.91 -1.74 -2.91
N ASN A 37 -0.40 -1.66 -2.66
CA ASN A 37 -1.27 -2.84 -2.62
C ASN A 37 -1.37 -3.55 -3.97
N GLU A 38 -1.44 -2.81 -5.07
CA GLU A 38 -1.43 -3.38 -6.43
C GLU A 38 -0.10 -4.06 -6.76
N LEU A 39 1.03 -3.49 -6.31
CA LEU A 39 2.34 -4.12 -6.45
C LEU A 39 2.44 -5.43 -5.66
N ILE A 40 1.86 -5.48 -4.45
CA ILE A 40 1.83 -6.70 -3.65
C ILE A 40 0.96 -7.76 -4.35
N LYS A 41 -0.27 -7.41 -4.74
CA LYS A 41 -1.18 -8.32 -5.44
C LYS A 41 -0.60 -8.84 -6.76
N SER A 42 -0.01 -7.97 -7.57
CA SER A 42 0.62 -8.40 -8.83
C SER A 42 1.80 -9.34 -8.59
N ARG A 43 2.56 -9.14 -7.52
CA ARG A 43 3.65 -10.04 -7.12
C ARG A 43 3.13 -11.38 -6.59
N GLU A 44 2.05 -11.35 -5.82
CA GLU A 44 1.35 -12.56 -5.36
C GLU A 44 0.87 -13.37 -6.55
N ILE A 45 0.23 -12.75 -7.55
CA ILE A 45 -0.25 -13.43 -8.76
C ILE A 45 0.90 -14.11 -9.52
N VAL A 46 2.02 -13.42 -9.71
CA VAL A 46 3.23 -13.99 -10.33
C VAL A 46 3.80 -15.15 -9.50
N SER A 47 3.76 -15.05 -8.17
CA SER A 47 4.21 -16.14 -7.29
C SER A 47 3.23 -17.32 -7.19
N THR A 48 1.95 -17.12 -7.51
CA THR A 48 0.91 -18.17 -7.46
C THR A 48 0.86 -19.04 -8.71
N GLU A 49 1.41 -18.58 -9.84
CA GLU A 49 1.64 -19.46 -11.00
C GLU A 49 2.80 -20.45 -10.74
N GLU A 50 3.69 -20.14 -9.78
CA GLU A 50 4.76 -21.05 -9.35
C GLU A 50 4.51 -21.73 -7.99
N THR A 51 3.67 -21.18 -7.11
CA THR A 51 3.32 -21.81 -5.83
C THR A 51 1.86 -21.56 -5.46
N SER A 52 1.03 -22.54 -5.76
CA SER A 52 -0.26 -22.68 -5.11
C SER A 52 -0.07 -22.79 -3.59
N LYS A 53 -0.81 -21.94 -2.84
CA LYS A 53 -0.95 -21.84 -1.37
C LYS A 53 -0.06 -20.76 -0.71
N VAL A 54 -0.68 -19.66 -0.24
CA VAL A 54 -0.68 -19.17 1.17
C VAL A 54 -1.21 -17.71 1.24
N ASN A 55 -2.40 -17.59 1.85
CA ASN A 55 -2.98 -16.50 2.67
C ASN A 55 -3.39 -15.13 2.08
N ASN A 56 -4.66 -14.79 2.35
CA ASN A 56 -5.43 -13.64 1.86
C ASN A 56 -5.25 -12.35 2.72
N PRO A 57 -4.88 -11.19 2.14
CA PRO A 57 -4.84 -9.90 2.83
C PRO A 57 -6.08 -9.01 2.56
N ILE A 58 -7.28 -9.58 2.50
CA ILE A 58 -8.53 -8.83 2.18
C ILE A 58 -9.14 -8.12 3.41
N GLU A 59 -8.74 -8.47 4.62
CA GLU A 59 -9.42 -8.03 5.85
C GLU A 59 -9.20 -6.55 6.20
N THR A 60 -8.14 -5.90 5.74
CA THR A 60 -7.80 -4.53 6.19
C THR A 60 -8.63 -3.42 5.54
N ILE A 61 -9.10 -3.58 4.31
CA ILE A 61 -9.80 -2.49 3.58
C ILE A 61 -11.26 -2.37 4.03
N GLN A 62 -11.92 -3.50 4.31
CA GLN A 62 -13.32 -3.54 4.76
C GLN A 62 -13.49 -2.91 6.16
N GLU A 63 -12.50 -3.07 7.03
CA GLU A 63 -12.48 -2.48 8.38
C GLU A 63 -12.43 -0.95 8.35
N PHE A 64 -11.74 -0.36 7.36
CA PHE A 64 -11.64 1.09 7.20
C PHE A 64 -12.92 1.72 6.64
N GLU A 65 -13.59 1.04 5.70
CA GLU A 65 -14.84 1.54 5.11
C GLU A 65 -15.99 1.49 6.13
N LYS A 66 -16.07 0.42 6.94
CA LYS A 66 -17.10 0.26 7.97
C LYS A 66 -17.00 1.28 9.11
N LYS A 67 -15.80 1.83 9.36
CA LYS A 67 -15.60 2.90 10.35
C LYS A 67 -16.10 4.27 9.88
N GLN A 68 -16.21 4.49 8.57
CA GLN A 68 -16.66 5.78 8.03
C GLN A 68 -18.19 5.90 7.98
N GLU A 69 -18.94 4.79 7.97
CA GLU A 69 -20.41 4.81 7.98
C GLU A 69 -21.02 5.12 9.36
N ASN A 70 -20.32 4.83 10.46
CA ASN A 70 -20.83 5.02 11.82
C ASN A 70 -20.60 6.43 12.42
N GLN A 71 -20.06 7.38 11.66
CA GLN A 71 -19.85 8.77 12.14
C GLN A 71 -20.90 9.77 11.64
N ASN A 72 -21.88 9.32 10.84
CA ASN A 72 -22.95 10.16 10.28
C ASN A 72 -24.37 9.73 10.73
N GLN A 73 -24.50 9.02 11.86
CA GLN A 73 -25.80 8.76 12.52
C GLN A 73 -25.87 9.43 13.88
#